data_AF-A0A433PXN6-F1
#
_entry.id   AF-A0A433PXN6-F1
#
_cell.length_a   1.000
_cell.length_b   1.000
_cell.length_c   1.000
_cell.angle_alpha   90.00
_cell.angle_beta   90.00
_cell.angle_gamma   90.00
#
_symmetry.space_group_name_H-M   'P 1'
#
loop_
_entity.id
_entity.type
_entity.pdbx_description
1 polymer ?
#
loop_
_entity_poly.entity_id
_entity_poly.type
_entity_poly.pdbx_seq_one_letter_code
_entity_poly.pdbx_strand_id
1 'polypeptide(L)' 'MSKDNILFSDIFEIKDIDREGKKFDRVSRLEARSENYEMDLVLDFNNEIYPLDINDKFSLVLASTLAIDGIGVAASEKR' A
#
# COMPACT_ATOMS: atom_id res chain seq x y z
N MET A 1 -18.31 -13.88 -14.43
CA MET A 1 -18.29 -12.87 -13.35
C MET A 1 -16.84 -12.67 -12.97
N SER A 2 -16.22 -11.57 -13.40
CA SER A 2 -14.85 -11.25 -12.97
C SER A 2 -14.86 -11.17 -11.46
N LYS A 3 -14.15 -12.08 -10.79
CA LYS A 3 -13.75 -11.82 -9.41
C LYS A 3 -12.79 -10.65 -9.51
N ASP A 4 -13.24 -9.46 -9.08
CA ASP A 4 -12.32 -8.36 -8.88
C ASP A 4 -11.34 -8.81 -7.80
N ASN A 5 -10.11 -9.03 -8.20
CA ASN A 5 -9.05 -9.49 -7.30
C ASN A 5 -8.57 -8.37 -6.38
N ILE A 6 -9.01 -7.15 -6.64
CA ILE A 6 -8.75 -5.96 -5.83
C ILE A 6 -9.63 -6.02 -4.60
N LEU A 7 -9.01 -6.20 -3.44
CA LEU A 7 -9.66 -6.19 -2.14
C LEU A 7 -9.86 -4.75 -1.64
N PHE A 8 -8.97 -3.85 -2.06
CA PHE A 8 -8.94 -2.47 -1.61
C PHE A 8 -8.23 -1.60 -2.64
N SER A 9 -8.74 -0.39 -2.87
CA SER A 9 -8.09 0.63 -3.70
C SER A 9 -8.48 2.00 -3.22
N ASP A 10 -7.51 2.87 -2.96
CA ASP A 10 -7.76 4.26 -2.57
C ASP A 10 -6.54 5.16 -2.81
N ILE A 11 -6.75 6.47 -2.71
CA ILE A 11 -5.70 7.50 -2.73
C ILE A 11 -5.51 8.01 -1.30
N PHE A 12 -4.25 8.03 -0.85
CA PHE A 12 -3.85 8.52 0.46
C PHE A 12 -2.95 9.74 0.32
N GLU A 13 -3.15 10.72 1.19
CA GLU A 13 -2.24 11.85 1.38
C GLU A 13 -1.44 11.67 2.67
N ILE A 14 -0.12 11.77 2.56
CA ILE A 14 0.79 11.60 3.70
C ILE A 14 0.70 12.83 4.61
N LYS A 15 0.43 12.59 5.91
CA LYS A 15 0.27 13.63 6.92
C LYS A 15 1.48 13.75 7.84
N ASP A 16 2.19 12.67 8.07
CA ASP A 16 3.41 12.66 8.87
C ASP A 16 4.36 11.53 8.43
N ILE A 17 5.65 11.69 8.71
CA ILE A 17 6.69 10.68 8.50
C ILE A 17 7.62 10.67 9.72
N ASP A 18 7.82 9.48 10.31
CA ASP A 18 8.71 9.27 11.46
C ASP A 18 8.41 10.22 12.64
N ARG A 19 7.13 10.31 13.05
CA ARG A 19 6.63 11.18 14.14
C ARG A 19 7.41 11.06 15.47
N GLU A 20 7.94 9.89 15.76
CA GLU A 20 8.77 9.61 16.95
C GLU A 20 10.28 9.82 16.70
N GLY A 21 10.64 10.45 15.59
CA GLY A 21 12.01 10.55 15.09
C GLY A 21 12.42 9.36 14.22
N LYS A 22 13.37 9.61 13.31
CA LYS A 22 13.91 8.59 12.41
C LYS A 22 14.70 7.54 13.20
N LYS A 23 14.22 6.30 13.19
CA LYS A 23 14.85 5.15 13.90
C LYS A 23 15.72 4.27 12.99
N PHE A 24 15.45 4.26 11.69
CA PHE A 24 16.14 3.42 10.72
C PHE A 24 16.59 4.23 9.51
N ASP A 25 17.77 3.95 8.97
CA ASP A 25 18.31 4.71 7.85
C ASP A 25 17.49 4.53 6.56
N ARG A 26 17.06 3.28 6.32
CA ARG A 26 16.44 2.81 5.06
C ARG A 26 14.96 2.47 5.16
N VAL A 27 14.36 2.68 6.33
CA VAL A 27 12.93 2.44 6.56
C VAL A 27 12.36 3.64 7.29
N SER A 28 11.29 4.20 6.75
CA SER A 28 10.51 5.23 7.41
C SER A 28 9.07 4.74 7.61
N ARG A 29 8.40 5.29 8.63
CA ARG A 29 6.98 5.06 8.90
C ARG A 29 6.18 6.28 8.47
N LEU A 30 5.27 6.11 7.53
CA LEU A 30 4.30 7.15 7.17
C LEU A 30 3.00 6.99 7.97
N GLU A 31 2.37 8.12 8.26
CA GLU A 31 0.96 8.23 8.66
C GLU A 31 0.24 9.00 7.55
N ALA A 32 -0.79 8.42 6.94
CA ALA A 32 -1.52 9.00 5.83
C ALA A 32 -3.04 8.89 6.00
N ARG A 33 -3.78 9.76 5.33
CA ARG A 33 -5.24 9.77 5.38
C ARG A 33 -5.85 9.62 3.99
N SER A 34 -6.86 8.77 3.90
CA SER A 34 -7.66 8.54 2.69
C SER A 34 -8.40 9.81 2.28
N GLU A 35 -8.47 10.06 0.98
CA GLU A 35 -9.29 11.15 0.43
C GLU A 35 -10.79 10.81 0.42
N ASN A 36 -11.15 9.53 0.32
CA ASN A 36 -12.51 9.11 -0.03
C ASN A 36 -13.32 8.52 1.13
N TYR A 37 -12.67 7.88 2.11
CA TYR A 37 -13.34 6.97 3.04
C TYR A 37 -13.00 7.21 4.52
N GLU A 38 -12.43 8.37 4.86
CA GLU A 38 -12.03 8.73 6.25
C GLU A 38 -11.17 7.67 6.95
N MET A 39 -10.34 6.95 6.20
CA MET A 39 -9.41 5.95 6.75
C MET A 39 -8.05 6.57 7.05
N ASP A 40 -7.42 6.11 8.13
CA ASP A 40 -6.04 6.39 8.45
C ASP A 40 -5.16 5.17 8.13
N LEU A 41 -3.99 5.40 7.56
CA LEU A 41 -3.02 4.38 7.13
C LEU A 41 -1.68 4.64 7.84
N VAL A 42 -1.14 3.60 8.47
CA VAL A 42 0.24 3.58 8.97
C VAL A 42 1.01 2.52 8.20
N LEU A 43 2.12 2.91 7.57
CA LEU A 43 2.89 2.00 6.71
C LEU A 43 4.40 2.22 6.88
N ASP A 44 5.13 1.14 7.11
CA ASP A 44 6.58 1.13 7.02
C ASP A 44 6.99 0.87 5.57
N PHE A 45 7.83 1.74 5.01
CA PHE A 45 8.28 1.64 3.62
C PHE A 45 9.79 1.85 3.51
N ASN A 46 10.39 1.34 2.42
CA ASN A 46 11.80 1.55 2.14
C ASN A 46 11.98 2.93 1.48
N ASN A 47 12.51 3.88 2.24
CA ASN A 47 12.66 5.28 1.82
C ASN A 47 13.88 5.52 0.90
N GLU A 48 14.80 4.56 0.76
CA GLU A 48 15.96 4.66 -0.16
C GLU A 48 15.55 4.38 -1.61
N ILE A 49 14.65 3.40 -1.82
CA ILE A 49 14.21 2.99 -3.17
C ILE A 49 12.94 3.70 -3.63
N TYR A 50 12.10 4.15 -2.69
CA TYR A 50 10.83 4.81 -2.98
C TYR A 50 10.68 6.04 -2.06
N PRO A 51 11.30 7.17 -2.43
CA PRO A 51 11.23 8.39 -1.64
C PRO A 51 9.81 8.96 -1.67
N LEU A 52 9.30 9.30 -0.48
CA LEU A 52 7.99 9.90 -0.26
C LEU A 52 8.13 11.02 0.76
N ASP A 53 7.44 12.13 0.54
CA ASP A 53 7.45 13.31 1.40
C ASP A 53 6.06 13.62 1.98
N ILE A 54 6.02 14.45 3.03
CA ILE A 54 4.76 14.92 3.62
C ILE A 54 3.98 15.71 2.57
N ASN A 55 2.66 15.50 2.52
CA ASN A 55 1.69 15.99 1.52
C ASN A 55 1.74 15.30 0.15
N ASP A 56 2.65 14.33 -0.07
CA ASP A 56 2.56 13.49 -1.26
C ASP A 56 1.27 12.67 -1.24
N LYS A 57 0.74 12.43 -2.45
CA LYS A 57 -0.42 11.59 -2.68
C LYS A 57 -0.01 10.33 -3.43
N PHE A 58 -0.45 9.18 -2.95
CA PHE A 58 -0.18 7.91 -3.59
C PHE A 58 -1.43 7.03 -3.64
N SER A 59 -1.54 6.23 -4.71
CA SER A 59 -2.59 5.23 -4.83
C SER A 59 -2.13 3.92 -4.18
N LEU A 60 -2.90 3.43 -3.21
CA LEU A 60 -2.69 2.13 -2.57
C LEU A 60 -3.72 1.14 -3.09
N VAL A 61 -3.24 0.00 -3.60
CA VAL A 61 -4.08 -1.11 -4.05
C VAL A 61 -3.67 -2.38 -3.33
N LEU A 62 -4.61 -3.07 -2.70
CA LEU A 62 -4.41 -4.41 -2.15
C LEU A 62 -5.17 -5.42 -3.00
N ALA A 63 -4.47 -6.42 -3.52
CA ALA A 63 -5.04 -7.49 -4.31
C ALA A 63 -4.82 -8.85 -3.65
N SER A 64 -5.80 -9.74 -3.79
CA SER A 64 -5.74 -11.12 -3.30
C SER A 64 -4.82 -12.03 -4.13
N THR A 65 -4.49 -11.60 -5.35
CA THR A 65 -3.61 -12.32 -6.28
C THR A 65 -2.92 -11.32 -7.22
N LEU A 66 -1.73 -11.69 -7.68
CA LEU A 66 -1.01 -10.98 -8.74
C LEU A 66 -1.46 -11.40 -10.14
N ALA A 67 -2.22 -12.48 -10.25
CA ALA A 67 -2.73 -12.96 -11.54
C ALA A 67 -3.74 -11.95 -12.10
N ILE A 68 -3.40 -11.37 -13.26
CA ILE A 68 -4.22 -10.36 -13.93
C ILE A 68 -5.61 -10.90 -14.27
N ASP A 69 -5.71 -12.20 -14.58
CA ASP A 69 -6.95 -12.91 -14.88
C ASP A 69 -7.68 -13.46 -13.63
N GLY A 70 -7.09 -13.31 -12.44
CA GLY A 70 -7.61 -13.83 -11.17
C GLY A 70 -7.45 -15.32 -10.96
N ILE A 71 -6.77 -16.03 -11.87
CA ILE A 71 -6.51 -17.45 -11.74
C ILE A 71 -5.10 -17.60 -11.16
N GLY A 72 -5.01 -17.52 -9.83
CA GLY A 72 -3.74 -17.69 -9.13
C GLY A 72 -3.11 -19.08 -9.37
N VAL A 73 -1.77 -19.13 -9.29
CA VAL A 73 -0.92 -20.34 -9.47
C VAL A 73 -1.36 -21.51 -8.58
N ALA A 74 -2.02 -21.24 -7.45
CA ALA A 74 -2.54 -22.26 -6.52
C ALA A 74 -3.58 -23.22 -7.15
N ALA A 75 -4.20 -22.86 -8.28
CA ALA A 75 -5.12 -23.76 -9.00
C ALA A 75 -4.40 -24.79 -9.91
N SER A 76 -3.08 -24.68 -10.08
CA SER A 76 -2.30 -25.51 -10.99
C SER A 76 -1.63 -26.74 -10.35
N GLU A 77 -1.66 -26.88 -9.02
CA GLU A 77 -0.95 -27.97 -8.30
C GLU A 77 -1.84 -29.16 -7.89
N LYS A 78 -2.77 -29.56 -8.76
CA LYS A 78 -3.36 -30.91 -8.71
C LYS A 78 -3.09 -31.63 -10.02
N ARG A 79 -1.95 -32.29 -10.11
CA ARG A 79 -1.71 -33.41 -11.03
C ARG A 79 -1.41 -34.65 -10.22
#